data_AF-W4HDP0-F1
#
_entry.id   AF-W4HDP0-F1
#
_cell.length_a   1.000
_cell.length_b   1.000
_cell.length_c   1.000
_cell.angle_alpha   90.00
_cell.angle_beta   90.00
_cell.angle_gamma   90.00
#
_symmetry.space_group_name_H-M   'P 1'
#
loop_
_entity.id
_entity.type
_entity.pdbx_description
1 polymer ?
#
loop_
_entity_poly.entity_id
_entity_poly.type
_entity_poly.pdbx_seq_one_letter_code
_entity_poly.pdbx_strand_id
1 'polypeptide(L)' 'MLFAYTKLGGAEVLAAQGVDFNSGMPGFGDQLSDGEIWDILAYIKSTWPERERATQAERTAQDIASQGDG' A
#
# COMPACT_ATOMS: atom_id res chain seq x y z
N MET A 1 1.99 2.12 3.53
CA MET A 1 2.48 1.23 2.45
C MET A 1 1.49 1.01 1.30
N LEU A 2 0.23 0.62 1.55
CA LEU A 2 -0.68 0.17 0.46
C LEU A 2 -0.86 1.16 -0.71
N PHE A 3 -0.99 2.45 -0.41
CA PHE A 3 -1.05 3.50 -1.43
C PHE A 3 0.20 3.53 -2.33
N ALA A 4 1.40 3.49 -1.72
CA ALA A 4 2.65 3.51 -2.45
C ALA A 4 2.80 2.27 -3.35
N TYR A 5 2.41 1.09 -2.86
CA TYR A 5 2.40 -0.14 -3.66
C TYR A 5 1.44 -0.04 -4.84
N THR A 6 0.23 0.50 -4.65
CA THR A 6 -0.73 0.70 -5.75
C THR A 6 -0.25 1.75 -6.75
N LYS A 7 0.39 2.83 -6.29
CA LYS A 7 0.84 3.90 -7.16
C LYS A 7 2.10 3.53 -7.95
N LEU A 8 3.13 3.05 -7.27
CA LEU A 8 4.48 2.84 -7.82
C LEU A 8 4.73 1.38 -8.24
N GLY A 9 3.91 0.44 -7.78
CA GLY A 9 4.14 -0.98 -7.97
C GLY A 9 5.05 -1.58 -6.90
N GLY A 10 5.05 -2.91 -6.82
CA GLY A 10 5.73 -3.59 -5.71
C GLY A 10 7.25 -3.59 -5.82
N ALA A 11 7.79 -3.65 -7.05
CA ALA A 11 9.23 -3.69 -7.26
C ALA A 11 9.87 -2.36 -6.84
N GLU A 12 9.25 -1.23 -7.20
CA GLU A 12 9.77 0.11 -6.91
C GLU A 12 9.72 0.44 -5.41
N VAL A 13 8.62 0.07 -4.72
CA VAL A 13 8.52 0.27 -3.27
C VAL A 13 9.52 -0.60 -2.50
N LEU A 14 9.76 -1.84 -2.94
CA LEU A 14 10.74 -2.73 -2.31
C LEU A 14 12.19 -2.28 -2.58
N ALA A 15 12.47 -1.82 -3.79
CA ALA A 15 13.78 -1.25 -4.14
C ALA A 15 14.11 -0.03 -3.25
N ALA A 16 13.13 0.83 -2.96
CA ALA A 16 13.29 1.95 -2.03
C ALA A 16 13.62 1.50 -0.58
N GLN A 17 13.35 0.25 -0.23
CA GLN A 17 13.67 -0.37 1.06
C GLN A 17 14.96 -1.21 1.01
N GLY A 18 15.70 -1.18 -0.11
CA GLY A 18 16.94 -1.94 -0.30
C GLY A 18 16.71 -3.43 -0.61
N VAL A 19 15.48 -3.81 -0.96
CA VAL A 19 15.11 -5.18 -1.33
C VAL A 19 14.95 -5.26 -2.83
N ASP A 20 15.88 -5.93 -3.50
CA ASP A 20 15.74 -6.25 -4.93
C ASP A 20 14.84 -7.47 -5.09
N PHE A 21 13.57 -7.23 -5.44
CA PHE A 21 12.56 -8.25 -5.64
C PHE A 21 11.72 -7.93 -6.88
N ASN A 22 11.66 -8.90 -7.80
CA ASN A 22 10.83 -8.77 -8.98
C ASN A 22 9.36 -9.02 -8.64
N SER A 23 8.67 -7.96 -8.23
CA SER A 23 7.23 -8.01 -7.95
C SER A 23 6.42 -7.97 -9.24
N GLY A 24 5.48 -8.91 -9.40
CA GLY A 24 4.52 -8.89 -10.50
C GLY A 24 3.41 -7.83 -10.37
N MET A 25 3.43 -7.00 -9.31
CA MET A 25 2.46 -5.93 -9.10
C MET A 25 2.88 -4.65 -9.85
N PRO A 26 2.18 -4.27 -10.94
CA PRO A 26 2.45 -3.02 -11.64
C PRO A 26 2.02 -1.82 -10.81
N GLY A 27 2.63 -0.66 -11.06
CA GLY A 27 2.16 0.63 -10.57
C GLY A 27 1.02 1.17 -11.43
N PHE A 28 0.05 1.84 -10.79
CA PHE A 28 -1.10 2.44 -11.45
C PHE A 28 -1.04 3.98 -11.52
N GLY A 29 0.07 4.60 -11.09
CA GLY A 29 0.20 6.07 -11.03
C GLY A 29 0.07 6.79 -12.37
N ASP A 30 0.31 6.11 -13.49
CA ASP A 30 0.11 6.65 -14.85
C ASP A 30 -1.35 6.54 -15.34
N GLN A 31 -2.18 5.76 -14.64
CA GLN A 31 -3.56 5.47 -15.03
C GLN A 31 -4.59 6.06 -14.06
N LEU A 32 -4.22 6.23 -12.79
CA LEU A 32 -5.09 6.69 -11.71
C LEU A 32 -4.45 7.87 -11.00
N SER A 33 -5.28 8.89 -10.72
CA SER A 33 -4.90 9.96 -9.82
C SER A 33 -4.79 9.48 -8.38
N ASP A 34 -4.08 10.24 -7.54
CA ASP A 34 -3.94 9.93 -6.11
C ASP A 34 -5.30 9.82 -5.41
N GLY A 35 -6.28 10.65 -5.79
CA GLY A 35 -7.65 10.58 -5.28
C GLY A 35 -8.34 9.27 -5.64
N GLU A 36 -8.28 8.86 -6.90
CA GLU A 36 -8.88 7.59 -7.36
C GLU A 36 -8.24 6.37 -6.69
N ILE A 37 -6.92 6.39 -6.48
CA ILE A 37 -6.24 5.33 -5.73
C ILE A 37 -6.79 5.27 -4.30
N TRP A 38 -6.94 6.41 -3.62
CA TRP A 38 -7.51 6.44 -2.27
C TRP A 38 -8.96 5.95 -2.23
N ASP A 39 -9.78 6.35 -3.19
CA ASP A 39 -11.19 5.94 -3.27
C ASP A 39 -11.32 4.43 -3.51
N ILE A 40 -10.52 3.86 -4.41
CA ILE A 40 -10.49 2.41 -4.65
C ILE A 40 -10.05 1.66 -3.40
N LEU A 41 -8.99 2.14 -2.73
CA LEU A 41 -8.52 1.53 -1.48
C LEU A 41 -9.57 1.61 -0.37
N ALA A 42 -10.30 2.71 -0.28
CA ALA A 42 -11.41 2.87 0.67
C ALA A 42 -12.56 1.91 0.36
N TYR A 43 -12.94 1.77 -0.92
CA TYR A 43 -13.94 0.81 -1.36
C TYR A 43 -13.53 -0.63 -1.01
N ILE A 44 -12.32 -1.06 -1.36
CA ILE A 44 -11.82 -2.40 -1.02
C ILE A 44 -11.90 -2.65 0.49
N LYS A 45 -11.42 -1.71 1.31
CA LYS A 45 -11.48 -1.83 2.78
C LYS A 45 -12.91 -1.91 3.32
N SER A 46 -13.87 -1.26 2.67
CA SER A 46 -15.28 -1.31 3.07
C SER A 46 -15.92 -2.69 2.84
N THR A 47 -15.38 -3.49 1.92
CA THR A 47 -15.87 -4.85 1.63
C THR A 47 -15.29 -5.92 2.55
N TRP A 48 -14.32 -5.56 3.39
CA TRP A 48 -13.62 -6.54 4.22
C TRP A 48 -14.38 -6.90 5.50
N PRO A 49 -14.42 -8.20 5.88
CA PRO A 49 -14.87 -8.61 7.20
C PRO A 49 -14.03 -7.96 8.31
N GLU A 50 -14.62 -7.79 9.50
CA GLU A 50 -13.99 -7.07 10.63
C GLU A 50 -12.60 -7.59 10.98
N ARG A 51 -12.39 -8.91 10.93
CA ARG A 51 -11.07 -9.53 11.17
C ARG A 51 -9.99 -9.02 10.22
N GLU A 52 -10.29 -8.94 8.93
CA GLU A 52 -9.33 -8.52 7.91
C GLU A 52 -9.05 -7.01 8.01
N ARG A 53 -10.08 -6.23 8.40
CA ARG A 53 -9.91 -4.80 8.72
C ARG A 53 -8.98 -4.59 9.92
N ALA A 54 -9.13 -5.38 10.98
CA ALA A 54 -8.27 -5.30 12.16
C ALA A 54 -6.80 -5.61 11.81
N THR A 55 -6.54 -6.70 11.09
CA THR A 55 -5.17 -7.06 10.66
C THR A 55 -4.54 -5.99 9.77
N GLN A 56 -5.30 -5.35 8.87
CA GLN A 56 -4.75 -4.26 8.07
C GLN A 56 -4.50 -2.99 8.88
N ALA A 57 -5.35 -2.69 9.86
CA ALA A 57 -5.16 -1.55 10.74
C ALA A 57 -3.86 -1.72 11.56
N GLU A 58 -3.61 -2.92 12.07
CA GLU A 58 -2.35 -3.27 12.76
C GLU A 58 -1.13 -3.07 11.86
N ARG A 59 -1.16 -3.60 10.62
CA ARG A 59 -0.06 -3.41 9.65
C ARG A 59 0.17 -1.95 9.29
N THR A 60 -0.92 -1.19 9.14
CA THR A 60 -0.82 0.26 8.84
C THR A 60 -0.22 1.01 10.03
N ALA A 61 -0.60 0.66 11.26
CA ALA A 61 -0.02 1.25 12.47
C ALA A 61 1.46 0.89 12.63
N GLN A 62 1.85 -0.34 12.32
CA GLN A 62 3.26 -0.77 12.30
C GLN A 62 4.07 -0.01 11.24
N ASP A 63 3.57 0.13 10.01
CA ASP A 63 4.23 0.91 8.95
C ASP A 63 4.44 2.37 9.34
N ILE A 64 3.48 2.98 10.06
CA ILE A 64 3.58 4.37 10.55
C ILE A 64 4.63 4.46 11.65
N ALA A 65 4.63 3.51 12.60
CA ALA A 65 5.61 3.48 13.68
C ALA A 65 7.04 3.28 13.14
N SER A 66 7.24 2.40 12.16
CA SER A 66 8.55 2.16 11.53
C SER A 66 9.05 3.32 10.65
N GLN A 67 8.16 4.23 10.21
CA GLN A 67 8.54 5.46 9.50
C GLN A 67 8.78 6.65 10.44
N GLY A 68 8.46 6.54 11.73
CA GLY A 68 8.65 7.59 12.73
C GLY A 68 10.04 7.62 13.39
N ASP A 69 10.88 6.62 13.13
CA ASP A 69 12.23 6.47 13.70
C ASP A 69 13.34 6.94 12.73
N GLY A 70 13.08 8.00 11.96
CA GLY A 70 14.02 8.61 11.00
C GLY A 70 14.46 10.02 11.39
#